data_AF-A0A7L3M3Q9-F1
#
_entry.id   AF-A0A7L3M3Q9-F1
#
_cell.length_a   1.000
_cell.length_b   1.000
_cell.length_c   1.000
_cell.angle_alpha   90.00
_cell.angle_beta   90.00
_cell.angle_gamma   90.00
#
_symmetry.space_group_name_H-M   'P 1'
#
loop_
_entity.id
_entity.type
_entity.pdbx_description
1 polymer ?
#
loop_
_entity_poly.entity_id
_entity_poly.type
_entity_poly.pdbx_seq_one_letter_code
_entity_poly.pdbx_strand_id
1 'polypeptide(L)'
;RKALNHELSELFSEMWDADVHRLRPGKDYTIEVQGKAGPAQPGDTAVQDYAVRHLFHNVNEERLRSIKTFATFISLLDNYEASTGIAEVVTPEEIVENNCFLDAILATEVMRLAHDYLLKKNLAKPSLADFKHQLYDIWFQLYARKEGDRPDSCGFEHVFVGETRHGKEILGLHNWVQFYLQEKRNQIDYKGYVARKNKTRPDKDDQVLSIQFSWKGSVKPVGSTFIGVSPEFEFALYTVIFLLSEERVTRETVKINEYELQMVVWRHGHHIGTAYPVLLRTTSE
;
A
#
# COMPACT_ATOMS: atom_id res chain seq x y z
N ARG A 1 -13.39 -13.88 14.40
CA ARG A 1 -13.46 -12.98 13.22
C ARG A 1 -14.15 -11.72 13.71
N LYS A 2 -13.51 -10.54 13.70
CA LYS A 2 -14.22 -9.28 14.02
C LYS A 2 -15.34 -9.10 13.00
N ALA A 3 -16.47 -8.55 13.43
CA ALA A 3 -17.63 -8.30 12.57
C ALA A 3 -17.25 -7.35 11.42
N LEU A 4 -18.04 -7.37 10.35
CA LEU A 4 -17.92 -6.41 9.26
C LEU A 4 -18.18 -5.00 9.79
N ASN A 5 -17.27 -4.06 9.52
CA ASN A 5 -17.42 -2.66 9.88
C ASN A 5 -18.20 -1.95 8.76
N HIS A 6 -19.51 -1.81 8.95
CA HIS A 6 -20.40 -1.23 7.94
C HIS A 6 -20.10 0.25 7.65
N GLU A 7 -19.83 1.05 8.68
CA GLU A 7 -19.50 2.48 8.52
C GLU A 7 -18.24 2.67 7.67
N LEU A 8 -17.17 1.93 7.95
CA LEU A 8 -15.96 1.99 7.13
C LEU A 8 -16.18 1.40 5.73
N SER A 9 -17.01 0.37 5.59
CA SER A 9 -17.33 -0.21 4.28
C SER A 9 -18.04 0.80 3.38
N GLU A 10 -18.97 1.58 3.93
CA GLU A 10 -19.66 2.67 3.21
C GLU A 10 -18.68 3.76 2.79
N LEU A 11 -17.92 4.32 3.74
CA LEU A 11 -16.92 5.35 3.47
C LEU A 11 -15.90 4.92 2.40
N PHE A 12 -15.36 3.70 2.52
CA PHE A 12 -14.33 3.21 1.61
C PHE A 12 -14.88 2.86 0.23
N SER A 13 -16.16 2.51 0.14
CA SER A 13 -16.85 2.37 -1.15
C SER A 13 -17.09 3.74 -1.81
N GLU A 14 -17.46 4.77 -1.04
CA GLU A 14 -17.56 6.14 -1.56
C GLU A 14 -16.19 6.65 -2.06
N MET A 15 -15.13 6.43 -1.29
CA MET A 15 -13.75 6.74 -1.72
C MET A 15 -13.34 5.96 -2.96
N TRP A 16 -13.75 4.69 -3.07
CA TRP A 16 -13.50 3.88 -4.26
C TRP A 16 -14.17 4.49 -5.49
N ASP A 17 -15.42 4.94 -5.38
CA ASP A 17 -16.12 5.58 -6.49
C ASP A 17 -15.53 6.96 -6.83
N ALA A 18 -15.02 7.68 -5.83
CA ALA A 18 -14.36 8.99 -5.97
C ALA A 18 -12.92 8.94 -6.48
N ASP A 19 -12.29 7.77 -6.54
CA ASP A 19 -10.90 7.59 -6.99
C ASP A 19 -10.79 7.69 -8.53
N VAL A 20 -10.89 8.92 -9.03
CA VAL A 20 -10.84 9.26 -10.45
C VAL A 20 -9.48 9.03 -11.09
N HIS A 21 -8.42 8.91 -10.27
CA HIS A 21 -7.07 8.63 -10.74
C HIS A 21 -6.77 7.13 -10.87
N ARG A 22 -7.62 6.24 -10.33
CA ARG A 22 -7.51 4.78 -10.51
C ARG A 22 -7.29 4.41 -11.98
N LEU A 23 -6.21 3.69 -12.24
CA LEU A 23 -5.95 3.08 -13.54
C LEU A 23 -6.92 1.90 -13.74
N ARG A 24 -7.36 1.70 -14.99
CA ARG A 24 -8.34 0.66 -15.34
C ARG A 24 -7.66 -0.54 -16.01
N PRO A 25 -8.01 -1.78 -15.62
CA PRO A 25 -7.52 -2.97 -16.28
C PRO A 25 -7.98 -3.00 -17.76
N GLY A 26 -7.13 -3.52 -18.63
CA GLY A 26 -7.37 -3.59 -20.08
C GLY A 26 -7.24 -2.27 -20.84
N LYS A 27 -7.18 -1.12 -20.13
CA LYS A 27 -7.00 0.21 -20.71
C LYS A 27 -5.67 0.84 -20.31
N ASP A 28 -5.45 0.97 -19.01
CA ASP A 28 -4.30 1.66 -18.44
C ASP A 28 -3.24 0.67 -17.92
N TYR A 29 -3.60 -0.58 -17.65
CA TYR A 29 -2.65 -1.67 -17.40
C TYR A 29 -3.22 -3.02 -17.82
N THR A 30 -2.35 -4.02 -17.96
CA THR A 30 -2.73 -5.43 -18.16
C THR A 30 -1.84 -6.32 -17.31
N ILE A 31 -2.45 -7.23 -16.56
CA ILE A 31 -1.73 -8.22 -15.75
C ILE A 31 -1.83 -9.63 -16.33
N GLU A 32 -0.83 -10.45 -16.01
CA GLU A 32 -0.78 -11.87 -16.30
C GLU A 32 -0.74 -12.69 -15.00
N VAL A 33 -1.92 -13.14 -14.56
CA VAL A 33 -2.11 -13.92 -13.33
C VAL A 33 -1.36 -15.25 -13.31
N GLN A 34 -1.14 -15.86 -14.49
CA GLN A 34 -0.36 -17.11 -14.65
C GLN A 34 -0.84 -18.24 -13.73
N GLY A 35 0.08 -19.02 -13.13
CA GLY A 35 -0.22 -20.20 -12.33
C GLY A 35 -0.44 -19.91 -10.85
N LYS A 36 -0.99 -20.91 -10.15
CA LYS A 36 -1.17 -20.87 -8.70
C LYS A 36 0.18 -21.11 -8.01
N ALA A 37 0.58 -20.21 -7.14
CA ALA A 37 1.82 -20.33 -6.37
C ALA A 37 1.81 -21.58 -5.46
N GLY A 38 2.99 -22.15 -5.27
CA GLY A 38 3.21 -23.30 -4.40
C GLY A 38 3.24 -22.95 -2.91
N PRO A 39 3.40 -23.96 -2.04
CA PRO A 39 3.66 -23.75 -0.61
C PRO A 39 4.94 -22.93 -0.41
N ALA A 40 4.89 -21.96 0.50
CA ALA A 40 6.03 -21.14 0.90
C ALA A 40 5.92 -20.74 2.37
N GLN A 41 7.05 -20.54 3.03
CA GLN A 41 7.15 -20.07 4.41
C GLN A 41 8.02 -18.81 4.51
N PRO A 42 7.79 -17.96 5.53
CA PRO A 42 8.67 -16.81 5.78
C PRO A 42 10.12 -17.28 6.00
N GLY A 43 11.06 -16.65 5.30
CA GLY A 43 12.49 -17.01 5.36
C GLY A 43 12.95 -18.02 4.30
N ASP A 44 12.04 -18.54 3.47
CA ASP A 44 12.43 -19.29 2.28
C ASP A 44 13.24 -18.39 1.31
N THR A 45 14.27 -18.96 0.69
CA THR A 45 15.12 -18.29 -0.31
C THR A 45 14.81 -18.72 -1.73
N ALA A 46 14.07 -19.83 -1.90
CA ALA A 46 13.63 -20.33 -3.18
C ALA A 46 12.31 -21.10 -3.02
N VAL A 47 11.41 -20.94 -4.00
CA VAL A 47 10.14 -21.66 -4.10
C VAL A 47 9.92 -22.09 -5.53
N GLN A 48 9.08 -23.10 -5.74
CA GLN A 48 8.72 -23.54 -7.08
C GLN A 48 8.04 -22.40 -7.84
N ASP A 49 8.55 -22.12 -9.02
CA ASP A 49 8.02 -21.07 -9.89
C ASP A 49 6.85 -21.60 -10.73
N TYR A 50 5.72 -20.89 -10.66
CA TYR A 50 4.52 -21.13 -11.45
C TYR A 50 4.12 -19.92 -12.31
N ALA A 51 5.00 -18.92 -12.42
CA ALA A 51 4.80 -17.70 -13.16
C ALA A 51 6.09 -17.28 -13.89
N VAL A 52 6.30 -17.83 -15.09
CA VAL A 52 7.49 -17.60 -15.92
C VAL A 52 7.62 -16.18 -16.48
N ARG A 53 6.58 -15.34 -16.35
CA ARG A 53 6.54 -13.95 -16.81
C ARG A 53 6.27 -13.01 -15.64
N HIS A 54 6.53 -11.72 -15.86
CA HIS A 54 6.10 -10.66 -14.94
C HIS A 54 4.58 -10.66 -14.75
N LEU A 55 4.13 -10.25 -13.56
CA LEU A 55 2.71 -10.01 -13.29
C LEU A 55 2.21 -8.85 -14.15
N PHE A 56 2.93 -7.74 -14.22
CA PHE A 56 2.54 -6.61 -15.06
C PHE A 56 3.11 -6.78 -16.48
N HIS A 57 2.23 -7.11 -17.43
CA HIS A 57 2.59 -7.18 -18.85
C HIS A 57 2.76 -5.78 -19.44
N ASN A 58 1.90 -4.84 -19.05
CA ASN A 58 1.98 -3.44 -19.47
C ASN A 58 1.33 -2.53 -18.42
N VAL A 59 1.89 -1.34 -18.25
CA VAL A 59 1.32 -0.23 -17.48
C VAL A 59 1.51 1.05 -18.29
N ASN A 60 0.47 1.86 -18.40
CA ASN A 60 0.52 3.15 -19.08
C ASN A 60 1.32 4.15 -18.25
N GLU A 61 2.64 4.18 -18.48
CA GLU A 61 3.54 5.08 -17.76
C GLU A 61 3.29 6.57 -18.07
N GLU A 62 2.66 6.91 -19.19
CA GLU A 62 2.27 8.30 -19.44
C GLU A 62 1.24 8.75 -18.40
N ARG A 63 0.30 7.88 -18.01
CA ARG A 63 -0.63 8.17 -16.92
C ARG A 63 0.09 8.32 -15.59
N LEU A 64 1.06 7.45 -15.30
CA LEU A 64 1.88 7.56 -14.08
C LEU A 64 2.65 8.89 -14.01
N ARG A 65 3.17 9.38 -15.15
CA ARG A 65 3.89 10.66 -15.24
C ARG A 65 2.98 11.89 -15.26
N SER A 66 1.80 11.80 -15.87
CA SER A 66 0.91 12.96 -16.08
C SER A 66 -0.08 13.18 -14.94
N ILE A 67 -0.49 12.12 -14.23
CA ILE A 67 -1.32 12.26 -13.03
C ILE A 67 -0.42 12.68 -11.88
N LYS A 68 -0.66 13.87 -11.35
CA LYS A 68 0.20 14.50 -10.33
C LYS A 68 0.42 13.60 -9.11
N THR A 69 -0.62 12.92 -8.61
CA THR A 69 -0.52 12.08 -7.41
C THR A 69 0.42 10.89 -7.61
N PHE A 70 0.32 10.18 -8.74
CA PHE A 70 1.28 9.13 -9.12
C PHE A 70 2.69 9.69 -9.32
N ALA A 71 2.84 10.80 -10.04
CA ALA A 71 4.15 11.38 -10.31
C ALA A 71 4.89 11.73 -9.02
N THR A 72 4.24 12.44 -8.09
CA THR A 72 4.83 12.79 -6.79
C THR A 72 5.07 11.56 -5.91
N PHE A 73 4.20 10.55 -6.00
CA PHE A 73 4.38 9.31 -5.25
C PHE A 73 5.60 8.51 -5.73
N ILE A 74 5.81 8.43 -7.04
CA ILE A 74 6.95 7.74 -7.64
C ILE A 74 8.26 8.45 -7.30
N SER A 75 8.30 9.78 -7.30
CA SER A 75 9.47 10.55 -6.84
C SER A 75 9.87 10.17 -5.42
N LEU A 76 8.90 10.05 -4.51
CA LEU A 76 9.17 9.57 -3.15
C LEU A 76 9.75 8.15 -3.15
N LEU A 77 9.15 7.20 -3.88
CA LEU A 77 9.65 5.83 -3.95
C LEU A 77 11.11 5.74 -4.45
N ASP A 78 11.47 6.55 -5.44
CA ASP A 78 12.81 6.56 -6.00
C ASP A 78 13.87 7.08 -5.01
N ASN A 79 13.52 8.06 -4.16
CA ASN A 79 14.43 8.56 -3.12
C ASN A 79 14.80 7.49 -2.09
N TYR A 80 13.81 6.75 -1.59
CA TYR A 80 14.06 5.70 -0.60
C TYR A 80 14.90 4.56 -1.17
N GLU A 81 14.82 4.29 -2.48
CA GLU A 81 15.71 3.31 -3.10
C GLU A 81 17.16 3.79 -3.16
N ALA A 82 17.38 5.07 -3.52
CA ALA A 82 18.71 5.68 -3.54
C ALA A 82 19.38 5.72 -2.16
N SER A 83 18.58 5.87 -1.09
CA SER A 83 19.05 5.96 0.30
C SER A 83 19.32 4.59 0.96
N THR A 84 19.06 3.46 0.27
CA THR A 84 19.27 2.12 0.86
C THR A 84 20.72 1.88 1.30
N GLY A 85 20.92 1.69 2.60
CA GLY A 85 22.24 1.37 3.19
C GLY A 85 23.02 2.56 3.75
N ILE A 86 22.43 3.76 3.78
CA ILE A 86 22.98 4.96 4.42
C ILE A 86 22.10 5.30 5.64
N ALA A 87 22.68 5.91 6.68
CA ALA A 87 21.88 6.44 7.79
C ALA A 87 20.92 7.51 7.26
N GLU A 88 19.63 7.37 7.55
CA GLU A 88 18.61 8.30 7.03
C GLU A 88 18.84 9.72 7.55
N VAL A 89 19.02 10.66 6.63
CA VAL A 89 19.08 12.09 6.91
C VAL A 89 18.08 12.74 5.98
N VAL A 90 17.01 13.29 6.55
CA VAL A 90 16.00 13.99 5.76
C VAL A 90 16.63 15.25 5.15
N THR A 91 16.76 15.24 3.83
CA THR A 91 17.28 16.36 3.05
C THR A 91 16.21 17.43 2.83
N PRO A 92 16.59 18.70 2.59
CA PRO A 92 15.64 19.74 2.21
C PRO A 92 14.80 19.36 0.98
N GLU A 93 15.40 18.65 0.03
CA GLU A 93 14.76 18.15 -1.19
C GLU A 93 13.67 17.12 -0.85
N GLU A 94 13.96 16.15 0.03
CA GLU A 94 12.95 15.17 0.49
C GLU A 94 11.79 15.85 1.22
N ILE A 95 12.04 16.90 2.02
CA ILE A 95 10.97 17.68 2.67
C ILE A 95 10.07 18.32 1.61
N VAL A 96 10.65 18.88 0.54
CA VAL A 96 9.88 19.48 -0.57
C VAL A 96 9.04 18.42 -1.25
N GLU A 97 9.61 17.24 -1.56
CA GLU A 97 8.89 16.16 -2.21
C GLU A 97 7.74 15.60 -1.36
N ASN A 98 7.98 15.39 -0.05
CA ASN A 98 6.96 15.00 0.91
C ASN A 98 5.78 15.99 0.88
N ASN A 99 6.10 17.29 0.90
CA ASN A 99 5.09 18.34 0.83
C ASN A 99 4.35 18.37 -0.51
N CYS A 100 5.05 18.19 -1.63
CA CYS A 100 4.45 18.13 -2.96
C CYS A 100 3.48 16.96 -3.11
N PHE A 101 3.83 15.78 -2.57
CA PHE A 101 2.93 14.63 -2.53
C PHE A 101 1.69 14.91 -1.68
N LEU A 102 1.87 15.41 -0.45
CA LEU A 102 0.75 15.78 0.42
C LEU A 102 -0.18 16.81 -0.25
N ASP A 103 0.38 17.83 -0.90
CA ASP A 103 -0.41 18.83 -1.65
C ASP A 103 -1.17 18.20 -2.83
N ALA A 104 -0.56 17.23 -3.52
CA ALA A 104 -1.20 16.55 -4.63
C ALA A 104 -2.39 15.71 -4.16
N ILE A 105 -2.22 14.90 -3.09
CA ILE A 105 -3.30 14.03 -2.61
C ILE A 105 -4.39 14.82 -1.89
N LEU A 106 -4.07 15.88 -1.14
CA LEU A 106 -5.07 16.69 -0.42
C LEU A 106 -5.99 17.47 -1.37
N ALA A 107 -5.62 17.64 -2.63
CA ALA A 107 -6.47 18.24 -3.66
C ALA A 107 -7.51 17.25 -4.24
N THR A 108 -7.50 15.98 -3.83
CA THR A 108 -8.39 14.95 -4.37
C THR A 108 -9.67 14.80 -3.57
N GLU A 109 -10.73 14.34 -4.25
CA GLU A 109 -12.01 14.05 -3.60
C GLU A 109 -11.90 12.93 -2.56
N VAL A 110 -11.04 11.93 -2.82
CA VAL A 110 -10.76 10.83 -1.89
C VAL A 110 -10.25 11.35 -0.53
N MET A 111 -9.25 12.23 -0.55
CA MET A 111 -8.72 12.82 0.68
C MET A 111 -9.69 13.80 1.33
N ARG A 112 -10.53 14.48 0.55
CA ARG A 112 -11.61 15.32 1.08
C ARG A 112 -12.62 14.48 1.88
N LEU A 113 -13.07 13.34 1.34
CA LEU A 113 -13.96 12.40 2.04
C LEU A 113 -13.32 11.87 3.33
N ALA A 114 -12.01 11.55 3.29
CA ALA A 114 -11.27 11.10 4.46
C ALA A 114 -11.21 12.18 5.54
N HIS A 115 -10.87 13.40 5.15
CA HIS A 115 -10.78 14.55 6.05
C HIS A 115 -12.13 14.85 6.69
N ASP A 116 -13.20 14.95 5.90
CA ASP A 116 -14.56 15.19 6.39
C ASP A 116 -15.01 14.13 7.40
N TYR A 117 -14.74 12.85 7.12
CA TYR A 117 -15.06 11.75 8.03
C TYR A 117 -14.31 11.91 9.36
N LEU A 118 -13.00 12.16 9.31
CA LEU A 118 -12.17 12.32 10.50
C LEU A 118 -12.53 13.58 11.30
N LEU A 119 -12.98 14.65 10.65
CA LEU A 119 -13.49 15.85 11.31
C LEU A 119 -14.76 15.55 12.11
N LYS A 120 -15.72 14.81 11.53
CA LYS A 120 -16.94 14.38 12.23
C LYS A 120 -16.64 13.53 13.46
N LYS A 121 -15.52 12.79 13.44
CA LYS A 121 -15.03 11.99 14.57
C LYS A 121 -14.17 12.78 15.56
N ASN A 122 -13.88 14.06 15.30
CA ASN A 122 -12.92 14.89 16.05
C ASN A 122 -11.49 14.33 16.09
N LEU A 123 -11.08 13.63 15.03
CA LEU A 123 -9.78 12.98 14.90
C LEU A 123 -8.82 13.71 13.95
N ALA A 124 -9.33 14.63 13.13
CA ALA A 124 -8.52 15.47 12.25
C ALA A 124 -8.58 16.95 12.66
N LYS A 125 -7.56 17.71 12.27
CA LYS A 125 -7.55 19.17 12.43
C LYS A 125 -8.49 19.83 11.40
N PRO A 126 -9.29 20.86 11.77
CA PRO A 126 -10.27 21.50 10.87
C PRO A 126 -9.66 22.17 9.63
N SER A 127 -8.51 22.82 9.76
CA SER A 127 -7.87 23.48 8.63
C SER A 127 -7.09 22.45 7.79
N LEU A 128 -7.12 22.62 6.47
CA LEU A 128 -6.38 21.74 5.57
C LEU A 128 -4.86 21.83 5.80
N ALA A 129 -4.36 23.00 6.18
CA ALA A 129 -2.96 23.21 6.53
C ALA A 129 -2.56 22.43 7.79
N ASP A 130 -3.37 22.49 8.86
CA ASP A 130 -3.10 21.74 10.08
C ASP A 130 -3.30 20.24 9.88
N PHE A 131 -4.25 19.84 9.03
CA PHE A 131 -4.41 18.44 8.65
C PHE A 131 -3.22 17.94 7.84
N LYS A 132 -2.68 18.74 6.92
CA LYS A 132 -1.43 18.44 6.22
C LYS A 132 -0.28 18.22 7.20
N HIS A 133 -0.14 19.08 8.21
CA HIS A 133 0.87 18.89 9.27
C HIS A 133 0.65 17.58 10.05
N GLN A 134 -0.59 17.28 10.44
CA GLN A 134 -0.93 16.01 11.09
C GLN A 134 -0.56 14.80 10.22
N LEU A 135 -0.84 14.85 8.91
CA LEU A 135 -0.45 13.79 7.98
C LEU A 135 1.07 13.69 7.83
N TYR A 136 1.76 14.83 7.78
CA TYR A 136 3.22 14.86 7.74
C TYR A 136 3.82 14.14 8.94
N ASP A 137 3.32 14.43 10.14
CA ASP A 137 3.79 13.80 11.37
C ASP A 137 3.52 12.29 11.39
N ILE A 138 2.36 11.84 10.91
CA ILE A 138 2.01 10.41 10.90
C ILE A 138 2.87 9.62 9.91
N TRP A 139 3.15 10.20 8.74
CA TRP A 139 3.67 9.47 7.57
C TRP A 139 5.15 9.71 7.27
N PHE A 140 5.67 10.92 7.51
CA PHE A 140 7.00 11.35 7.04
C PHE A 140 7.96 11.71 8.17
N GLN A 141 7.47 11.94 9.39
CA GLN A 141 8.34 12.15 10.54
C GLN A 141 9.12 10.87 10.85
N LEU A 142 10.46 10.98 10.88
CA LEU A 142 11.31 9.86 11.28
C LEU A 142 11.06 9.50 12.73
N TYR A 143 11.02 8.19 13.01
CA TYR A 143 10.91 7.68 14.38
C TYR A 143 11.84 6.48 14.60
N ALA A 144 12.21 6.25 15.86
CA ALA A 144 13.04 5.12 16.24
C ALA A 144 12.17 3.88 16.52
N ARG A 145 12.56 2.71 16.00
CA ARG A 145 11.80 1.47 16.18
C ARG A 145 11.98 0.84 17.56
N LYS A 146 13.08 1.15 18.26
CA LYS A 146 13.35 0.73 19.64
C LYS A 146 13.81 1.91 20.47
N GLU A 147 13.54 1.82 21.77
CA GLU A 147 14.00 2.81 22.73
C GLU A 147 15.53 2.86 22.75
N GLY A 148 16.09 4.05 22.53
CA GLY A 148 17.54 4.27 22.45
C GLY A 148 18.13 4.23 21.03
N ASP A 149 17.38 3.78 20.02
CA ASP A 149 17.81 3.87 18.62
C ASP A 149 17.63 5.29 18.07
N ARG A 150 18.39 5.65 17.04
CA ARG A 150 18.16 6.90 16.30
C ARG A 150 16.92 6.73 15.40
N PRO A 151 16.12 7.79 15.21
CA PRO A 151 15.09 7.79 14.18
C PRO A 151 15.70 7.47 12.81
N ASP A 152 15.23 6.39 12.19
CA ASP A 152 15.86 5.81 10.99
C ASP A 152 14.86 5.29 9.96
N SER A 153 13.56 5.55 10.15
CA SER A 153 12.50 5.17 9.21
C SER A 153 11.23 5.99 9.43
N CYS A 154 10.32 5.98 8.46
CA CYS A 154 9.00 6.65 8.55
C CYS A 154 7.83 5.79 8.05
N GLY A 155 6.60 6.22 8.33
CA GLY A 155 5.40 5.48 7.96
C GLY A 155 5.24 5.25 6.45
N PHE A 156 5.60 6.24 5.63
CA PHE A 156 5.57 6.11 4.18
C PHE A 156 6.47 4.96 3.69
N GLU A 157 7.67 4.85 4.24
CA GLU A 157 8.61 3.78 3.92
C GLU A 157 8.02 2.40 4.27
N HIS A 158 7.50 2.24 5.49
CA HIS A 158 6.97 0.95 5.96
C HIS A 158 5.74 0.48 5.18
N VAL A 159 4.90 1.40 4.71
CA VAL A 159 3.67 1.07 3.98
C VAL A 159 3.96 0.89 2.49
N PHE A 160 4.64 1.84 1.87
CA PHE A 160 4.70 1.97 0.40
C PHE A 160 6.02 1.53 -0.23
N VAL A 161 7.15 1.79 0.40
CA VAL A 161 8.47 1.38 -0.13
C VAL A 161 8.69 -0.12 0.09
N GLY A 162 8.31 -0.58 1.28
CA GLY A 162 8.50 -1.96 1.73
C GLY A 162 9.85 -2.17 2.40
N GLU A 163 9.83 -2.91 3.51
CA GLU A 163 11.04 -3.20 4.29
C GLU A 163 11.34 -4.70 4.37
N THR A 164 12.62 -5.03 4.53
CA THR A 164 13.05 -6.37 4.92
C THR A 164 13.49 -6.40 6.37
N ARG A 165 12.98 -7.34 7.15
CA ARG A 165 13.48 -7.63 8.49
C ARG A 165 14.76 -8.45 8.39
N HIS A 166 15.86 -7.94 8.95
CA HIS A 166 17.17 -8.60 8.96
C HIS A 166 17.67 -9.06 7.57
N GLY A 167 17.21 -8.42 6.49
CA GLY A 167 17.53 -8.79 5.11
C GLY A 167 17.00 -10.16 4.65
N LYS A 168 16.08 -10.78 5.41
CA LYS A 168 15.61 -12.16 5.19
C LYS A 168 14.11 -12.33 5.08
N GLU A 169 13.34 -11.42 5.67
CA GLU A 169 11.87 -11.51 5.69
C GLU A 169 11.28 -10.22 5.14
N ILE A 170 10.45 -10.32 4.10
CA ILE A 170 9.79 -9.16 3.50
C ILE A 170 8.52 -8.87 4.30
N LEU A 171 8.58 -7.84 5.15
CA LEU A 171 7.43 -7.44 5.98
C LEU A 171 6.42 -6.64 5.17
N GLY A 172 6.90 -5.71 4.32
CA GLY A 172 6.07 -4.80 3.52
C GLY A 172 5.91 -5.21 2.06
N LEU A 173 5.86 -4.20 1.19
CA LEU A 173 5.70 -4.27 -0.27
C LEU A 173 4.32 -4.80 -0.69
N HIS A 174 3.30 -3.96 -0.48
CA HIS A 174 1.90 -4.24 -0.79
C HIS A 174 1.29 -3.27 -1.80
N ASN A 175 2.04 -2.25 -2.22
CA ASN A 175 1.59 -1.27 -3.19
C ASN A 175 1.95 -1.71 -4.62
N TRP A 176 0.99 -1.63 -5.53
CA TRP A 176 1.15 -2.13 -6.88
C TRP A 176 2.09 -1.29 -7.75
N VAL A 177 2.21 0.02 -7.50
CA VAL A 177 3.13 0.89 -8.24
C VAL A 177 4.56 0.50 -7.87
N GLN A 178 4.85 0.38 -6.58
CA GLN A 178 6.16 -0.09 -6.12
C GLN A 178 6.45 -1.51 -6.62
N PHE A 179 5.46 -2.41 -6.58
CA PHE A 179 5.61 -3.75 -7.15
C PHE A 179 6.01 -3.69 -8.63
N TYR A 180 5.27 -2.91 -9.43
CA TYR A 180 5.54 -2.73 -10.86
C TYR A 180 6.95 -2.18 -11.13
N LEU A 181 7.36 -1.14 -10.40
CA LEU A 181 8.68 -0.52 -10.58
C LEU A 181 9.82 -1.50 -10.23
N GLN A 182 9.68 -2.23 -9.13
CA GLN A 182 10.67 -3.22 -8.69
C GLN A 182 10.68 -4.47 -9.61
N GLU A 183 9.53 -4.89 -10.14
CA GLU A 183 9.43 -5.95 -11.15
C GLU A 183 10.11 -5.53 -12.46
N LYS A 184 9.86 -4.31 -12.93
CA LYS A 184 10.52 -3.72 -14.11
C LYS A 184 12.04 -3.62 -13.94
N ARG A 185 12.53 -3.44 -12.71
CA ARG A 185 13.96 -3.44 -12.36
C ARG A 185 14.55 -4.86 -12.16
N ASN A 186 13.76 -5.92 -12.39
CA ASN A 186 14.12 -7.32 -12.13
C ASN A 186 14.52 -7.60 -10.67
N GLN A 187 14.01 -6.80 -9.73
CA GLN A 187 14.24 -7.01 -8.29
C GLN A 187 13.13 -7.85 -7.67
N ILE A 188 11.94 -7.84 -8.27
CA ILE A 188 10.82 -8.72 -7.96
C ILE A 188 10.72 -9.84 -8.98
N ASP A 189 10.47 -11.04 -8.46
CA ASP A 189 10.23 -12.24 -9.22
C ASP A 189 8.88 -12.83 -8.78
N TYR A 190 7.85 -12.59 -9.59
CA TYR A 190 6.48 -13.05 -9.33
C TYR A 190 6.38 -14.57 -9.44
N LYS A 191 5.78 -15.23 -8.43
CA LYS A 191 5.70 -16.70 -8.33
C LYS A 191 4.31 -17.28 -8.57
N GLY A 192 3.33 -16.42 -8.80
CA GLY A 192 1.95 -16.82 -9.06
C GLY A 192 0.96 -16.29 -8.04
N TYR A 193 -0.32 -16.54 -8.32
CA TYR A 193 -1.41 -16.12 -7.44
C TYR A 193 -1.61 -17.11 -6.29
N VAL A 194 -2.08 -16.60 -5.15
CA VAL A 194 -2.42 -17.39 -3.98
C VAL A 194 -3.94 -17.45 -3.85
N ALA A 195 -4.53 -18.58 -4.23
CA ALA A 195 -5.94 -18.86 -3.99
C ALA A 195 -6.17 -19.46 -2.60
N ARG A 196 -7.16 -18.96 -1.87
CA ARG A 196 -7.66 -19.60 -0.65
C ARG A 196 -8.39 -20.90 -1.00
N LYS A 197 -8.53 -21.80 -0.02
CA LYS A 197 -8.90 -23.22 -0.20
C LYS A 197 -10.15 -23.51 -1.05
N ASN A 198 -11.07 -22.56 -1.26
CA ASN A 198 -12.32 -22.74 -2.00
C ASN A 198 -12.56 -21.67 -3.08
N LYS A 199 -11.50 -21.05 -3.60
CA LYS A 199 -11.60 -19.88 -4.48
C LYS A 199 -11.28 -20.19 -5.94
N THR A 200 -11.97 -19.51 -6.83
CA THR A 200 -11.67 -19.54 -8.27
C THR A 200 -10.36 -18.81 -8.55
N ARG A 201 -9.77 -19.10 -9.72
CA ARG A 201 -8.60 -18.37 -10.20
C ARG A 201 -9.00 -16.88 -10.35
N PRO A 202 -8.20 -15.93 -9.84
CA PRO A 202 -8.51 -14.51 -10.02
C PRO A 202 -8.49 -14.14 -11.50
N ASP A 203 -9.32 -13.17 -11.86
CA ASP A 203 -9.38 -12.62 -13.21
C ASP A 203 -8.24 -11.59 -13.41
N LYS A 204 -7.88 -11.33 -14.68
CA LYS A 204 -6.96 -10.25 -15.05
C LYS A 204 -7.54 -8.86 -14.74
N ASP A 205 -8.86 -8.76 -14.57
CA ASP A 205 -9.55 -7.52 -14.26
C ASP A 205 -9.74 -7.31 -12.74
N ASP A 206 -9.35 -8.29 -11.91
CA ASP A 206 -9.39 -8.16 -10.45
C ASP A 206 -8.46 -7.05 -9.96
N GLN A 207 -8.99 -6.18 -9.11
CA GLN A 207 -8.28 -5.03 -8.55
C GLN A 207 -7.77 -5.29 -7.12
N VAL A 208 -7.93 -6.51 -6.60
CA VAL A 208 -7.27 -6.98 -5.39
C VAL A 208 -6.80 -8.41 -5.60
N LEU A 209 -5.49 -8.65 -5.51
CA LEU A 209 -4.91 -9.98 -5.66
C LEU A 209 -4.15 -10.39 -4.41
N SER A 210 -4.12 -11.70 -4.15
CA SER A 210 -3.13 -12.29 -3.24
C SER A 210 -2.08 -12.98 -4.09
N ILE A 211 -0.83 -12.58 -3.91
CA ILE A 211 0.31 -12.98 -4.76
C ILE A 211 1.47 -13.48 -3.90
N GLN A 212 2.29 -14.35 -4.50
CA GLN A 212 3.57 -14.77 -3.97
C GLN A 212 4.66 -14.23 -4.89
N PHE A 213 5.75 -13.75 -4.31
CA PHE A 213 6.89 -13.24 -5.07
C PHE A 213 8.16 -13.33 -4.25
N SER A 214 9.30 -13.27 -4.92
CA SER A 214 10.59 -13.03 -4.29
C SER A 214 11.01 -11.59 -4.53
N TRP A 215 11.64 -10.95 -3.53
CA TRP A 215 12.22 -9.62 -3.66
C TRP A 215 13.62 -9.63 -3.07
N LYS A 216 14.61 -9.20 -3.86
CA LYS A 216 16.04 -9.18 -3.47
C LYS A 216 16.52 -10.52 -2.86
N GLY A 217 16.05 -11.64 -3.41
CA GLY A 217 16.44 -13.01 -3.00
C GLY A 217 15.70 -13.59 -1.78
N SER A 218 14.75 -12.86 -1.19
CA SER A 218 13.87 -13.37 -0.11
C SER A 218 12.48 -13.64 -0.64
N VAL A 219 11.82 -14.72 -0.18
CA VAL A 219 10.45 -15.05 -0.58
C VAL A 219 9.45 -14.36 0.34
N LYS A 220 8.42 -13.73 -0.25
CA LYS A 220 7.19 -13.32 0.44
C LYS A 220 6.09 -14.35 0.15
N PRO A 221 5.70 -15.19 1.12
CA PRO A 221 4.77 -16.30 0.88
C PRO A 221 3.41 -15.88 0.36
N VAL A 222 2.86 -14.79 0.94
CA VAL A 222 1.59 -14.19 0.56
C VAL A 222 1.63 -12.69 0.83
N GLY A 223 1.35 -11.88 -0.18
CA GLY A 223 1.00 -10.46 -0.04
C GLY A 223 -0.31 -10.20 -0.76
N SER A 224 -1.30 -9.60 -0.09
CA SER A 224 -2.45 -9.03 -0.80
C SER A 224 -2.13 -7.58 -1.20
N THR A 225 -2.46 -7.23 -2.44
CA THR A 225 -2.21 -5.91 -3.04
C THR A 225 -3.50 -5.42 -3.68
N PHE A 226 -3.83 -4.14 -3.52
CA PHE A 226 -4.71 -3.47 -4.47
C PHE A 226 -4.00 -3.35 -5.82
N ILE A 227 -4.73 -3.25 -6.92
CA ILE A 227 -4.17 -3.06 -8.27
C ILE A 227 -4.92 -1.94 -8.98
N GLY A 228 -4.14 -1.00 -9.52
CA GLY A 228 -4.65 0.14 -10.29
C GLY A 228 -5.11 1.32 -9.44
N VAL A 229 -5.45 1.12 -8.17
CA VAL A 229 -5.89 2.19 -7.24
C VAL A 229 -4.85 3.32 -7.16
N SER A 230 -5.32 4.54 -6.90
CA SER A 230 -4.40 5.67 -6.74
C SER A 230 -3.66 5.66 -5.39
N PRO A 231 -2.52 6.36 -5.27
CA PRO A 231 -1.80 6.47 -4.00
C PRO A 231 -2.67 7.09 -2.91
N GLU A 232 -3.45 8.12 -3.23
CA GLU A 232 -4.36 8.79 -2.29
C GLU A 232 -5.46 7.85 -1.76
N PHE A 233 -5.91 6.86 -2.53
CA PHE A 233 -6.88 5.88 -2.07
C PHE A 233 -6.30 5.03 -0.93
N GLU A 234 -5.18 4.36 -1.16
CA GLU A 234 -4.53 3.56 -0.11
C GLU A 234 -4.13 4.43 1.10
N PHE A 235 -3.57 5.61 0.85
CA PHE A 235 -3.19 6.56 1.89
C PHE A 235 -4.37 6.98 2.77
N ALA A 236 -5.53 7.26 2.16
CA ALA A 236 -6.77 7.61 2.86
C ALA A 236 -7.27 6.45 3.74
N LEU A 237 -7.35 5.23 3.19
CA LEU A 237 -7.81 4.06 3.93
C LEU A 237 -6.98 3.83 5.19
N TYR A 238 -5.66 3.82 5.05
CA TYR A 238 -4.74 3.55 6.14
C TYR A 238 -4.73 4.69 7.16
N THR A 239 -4.81 5.95 6.74
CA THR A 239 -4.91 7.11 7.63
C THR A 239 -6.19 7.07 8.48
N VAL A 240 -7.34 6.78 7.85
CA VAL A 240 -8.61 6.70 8.58
C VAL A 240 -8.56 5.62 9.65
N ILE A 241 -8.10 4.41 9.29
CA ILE A 241 -7.99 3.31 10.26
C ILE A 241 -6.99 3.65 11.35
N PHE A 242 -5.84 4.25 10.99
CA PHE A 242 -4.81 4.66 11.93
C PHE A 242 -5.39 5.57 13.01
N LEU A 243 -6.13 6.62 12.64
CA LEU A 243 -6.67 7.60 13.59
C LEU A 243 -7.85 7.10 14.43
N LEU A 244 -8.58 6.08 13.97
CA LEU A 244 -9.75 5.55 14.68
C LEU A 244 -9.42 4.74 15.95
N SER A 245 -8.15 4.42 16.19
CA SER A 245 -7.75 3.57 17.32
C SER A 245 -6.32 3.89 17.75
N GLU A 246 -6.05 3.72 19.05
CA GLU A 246 -4.70 3.79 19.62
C GLU A 246 -4.08 2.39 19.81
N GLU A 247 -4.80 1.32 19.41
CA GLU A 247 -4.28 -0.05 19.51
C GLU A 247 -3.00 -0.21 18.68
N ARG A 248 -2.02 -0.97 19.20
CA ARG A 248 -0.78 -1.27 18.47
C ARG A 248 -1.04 -1.85 17.06
N VAL A 249 -2.09 -2.66 16.93
CA VAL A 249 -2.51 -3.24 15.64
C VAL A 249 -4.02 -3.25 15.55
N THR A 250 -4.57 -2.60 14.53
CA THR A 250 -5.99 -2.69 14.20
C THR A 250 -6.18 -3.64 13.02
N ARG A 251 -7.29 -4.39 13.04
CA ARG A 251 -7.75 -5.27 11.96
C ARG A 251 -9.22 -5.00 11.69
N GLU A 252 -9.49 -4.12 10.74
CA GLU A 252 -10.86 -3.79 10.33
C GLU A 252 -11.30 -4.69 9.18
N THR A 253 -12.41 -5.40 9.35
CA THR A 253 -13.03 -6.14 8.25
C THR A 253 -13.99 -5.21 7.52
N VAL A 254 -13.74 -4.94 6.24
CA VAL A 254 -14.54 -4.03 5.42
C VAL A 254 -14.94 -4.70 4.11
N LYS A 255 -15.99 -4.19 3.48
CA LYS A 255 -16.37 -4.54 2.12
C LYS A 255 -16.18 -3.31 1.24
N ILE A 256 -15.33 -3.42 0.22
CA ILE A 256 -15.10 -2.37 -0.78
C ILE A 256 -15.47 -2.96 -2.12
N ASN A 257 -16.53 -2.41 -2.74
CA ASN A 257 -17.11 -2.97 -3.95
C ASN A 257 -17.42 -4.49 -3.76
N GLU A 258 -16.84 -5.37 -4.58
CA GLU A 258 -17.03 -6.81 -4.50
C GLU A 258 -16.09 -7.52 -3.52
N TYR A 259 -15.10 -6.82 -2.96
CA TYR A 259 -14.05 -7.43 -2.13
C TYR A 259 -14.36 -7.29 -0.64
N GLU A 260 -14.39 -8.42 0.09
CA GLU A 260 -14.29 -8.39 1.55
C GLU A 260 -12.81 -8.47 1.93
N LEU A 261 -12.35 -7.42 2.60
CA LEU A 261 -10.96 -7.20 2.96
C LEU A 261 -10.82 -7.12 4.47
N GLN A 262 -9.71 -7.61 5.00
CA GLN A 262 -9.24 -7.22 6.32
C GLN A 262 -8.11 -6.22 6.14
N MET A 263 -8.34 -4.99 6.57
CA MET A 263 -7.34 -3.92 6.58
C MET A 263 -6.54 -4.02 7.87
N VAL A 264 -5.23 -4.20 7.75
CA VAL A 264 -4.31 -4.30 8.89
C VAL A 264 -3.49 -3.03 8.95
N VAL A 265 -3.46 -2.37 10.10
CA VAL A 265 -2.65 -1.17 10.35
C VAL A 265 -1.90 -1.33 11.65
N TRP A 266 -0.57 -1.22 11.59
CA TRP A 266 0.32 -1.20 12.75
C TRP A 266 0.64 0.23 13.16
N ARG A 267 0.93 0.44 14.44
CA ARG A 267 1.30 1.75 15.00
C ARG A 267 2.59 1.68 15.79
N HIS A 268 3.39 2.74 15.66
CA HIS A 268 4.58 3.01 16.45
C HIS A 268 4.41 4.35 17.16
N GLY A 269 3.70 4.31 18.31
CA GLY A 269 3.26 5.52 19.00
C GLY A 269 2.31 6.32 18.10
N HIS A 270 2.71 7.54 17.76
CA HIS A 270 1.93 8.46 16.92
C HIS A 270 2.21 8.33 15.42
N HIS A 271 3.03 7.36 15.00
CA HIS A 271 3.39 7.13 13.61
C HIS A 271 2.75 5.84 13.10
N ILE A 272 2.39 5.83 11.82
CA ILE A 272 1.91 4.61 11.17
C ILE A 272 3.09 3.67 10.89
N GLY A 273 2.91 2.39 11.20
CA GLY A 273 3.84 1.32 10.81
C GLY A 273 3.42 0.69 9.49
N THR A 274 3.68 -0.61 9.31
CA THR A 274 3.19 -1.34 8.13
C THR A 274 1.65 -1.33 8.08
N ALA A 275 1.10 -1.11 6.89
CA ALA A 275 -0.33 -1.19 6.63
C ALA A 275 -0.58 -1.89 5.29
N TYR A 276 -1.60 -2.76 5.23
CA TYR A 276 -1.87 -3.57 4.05
C TYR A 276 -3.28 -4.20 4.10
N PRO A 277 -3.88 -4.50 2.92
CA PRO A 277 -5.10 -5.27 2.87
C PRO A 277 -4.78 -6.76 3.01
N VAL A 278 -5.79 -7.54 3.38
CA VAL A 278 -5.80 -9.00 3.30
C VAL A 278 -7.11 -9.41 2.65
N LEU A 279 -7.04 -9.95 1.43
CA LEU A 279 -8.23 -10.36 0.69
C LEU A 279 -8.89 -11.58 1.36
N LEU A 280 -10.11 -11.41 1.89
CA LEU A 280 -10.84 -12.50 2.56
C LEU A 280 -11.67 -13.32 1.56
N ARG A 281 -12.55 -12.66 0.81
CA ARG A 281 -13.45 -13.23 -0.22
C ARG A 281 -13.81 -12.18 -1.26
N THR A 282 -14.17 -12.64 -2.46
CA THR A 282 -14.78 -11.80 -3.49
C THR A 282 -16.26 -12.20 -3.57
N THR A 283 -17.17 -11.26 -3.83
CA THR A 283 -18.63 -11.50 -3.80
C THR A 283 -19.08 -12.40 -4.97
N SER A 284 -18.25 -12.58 -5.99
CA SER A 284 -18.41 -13.57 -7.06
C SER A 284 -18.16 -15.02 -6.62
N GLU A 285 -17.89 -15.26 -5.33
CA GLU A 285 -17.68 -16.57 -4.67
C GLU A 285 -18.71 -16.81 -3.54
#